data_AF-A0AB32W123-F1
#
_entry.id   AF-A0AB32W123-F1
#
_cell.length_a   1.000
_cell.length_b   1.000
_cell.length_c   1.000
_cell.angle_alpha   90.00
_cell.angle_beta   90.00
_cell.angle_gamma   90.00
#
_symmetry.space_group_name_H-M   'P 1'
#
loop_
_entity.id
_entity.type
_entity.pdbx_description
1 polymer ?
#
loop_
_entity_poly.entity_id
_entity_poly.type
_entity_poly.pdbx_seq_one_letter_code
_entity_poly.pdbx_strand_id
1 'polypeptide(L)'
;MEPLTLRGRMQMAALRKQRSKSKTKHRRNGMKTMQESFKRLKMEMEEISEEQKNIREGQRQVKEKFEAIESECEELKRETRLIIQQSARTQVKLALMFRILKAREAGDFNIAAHFTEILRLVSQCWFVLAFFSWLLIYVGDDWKHPGIHAITQLTVY
;
A
#
# COMPACT_ATOMS: atom_id res chain seq x y z
N MET A 1 7.30 -49.58 75.95
CA MET A 1 6.39 -48.77 75.11
C MET A 1 5.18 -48.42 75.97
N GLU A 2 4.96 -47.13 76.24
CA GLU A 2 3.83 -46.64 77.04
C GLU A 2 2.48 -46.82 76.31
N PRO A 3 1.39 -47.26 76.98
CA PRO A 3 0.10 -47.42 76.34
C PRO A 3 -0.52 -46.04 76.10
N LEU A 4 -0.60 -45.64 74.82
CA LEU A 4 -1.29 -44.41 74.40
C LEU A 4 -2.73 -44.40 74.93
N THR A 5 -3.03 -43.48 75.85
CA THR A 5 -4.34 -43.35 76.49
C THR A 5 -5.44 -43.12 75.45
N LEU A 6 -6.64 -43.64 75.72
CA LEU A 6 -7.80 -43.56 74.82
C LEU A 6 -8.12 -42.10 74.43
N ARG A 7 -7.90 -41.17 75.36
CA ARG A 7 -8.02 -39.71 75.17
C ARG A 7 -7.03 -39.15 74.15
N GLY A 8 -5.77 -39.60 74.17
CA GLY A 8 -4.74 -39.20 73.19
C GLY A 8 -5.06 -39.69 71.77
N ARG A 9 -5.60 -40.91 71.64
CA ARG A 9 -6.04 -41.44 70.33
C ARG A 9 -7.19 -40.63 69.72
N MET A 10 -8.17 -40.24 70.54
CA MET A 10 -9.30 -39.42 70.07
C MET A 10 -8.88 -38.01 69.66
N GLN A 11 -7.95 -37.37 70.39
CA GLN A 11 -7.41 -36.06 70.02
C GLN A 11 -6.62 -36.11 68.71
N MET A 12 -5.78 -37.13 68.51
CA MET A 12 -5.03 -37.30 67.26
C MET A 12 -5.96 -37.59 66.07
N ALA A 13 -7.03 -38.36 66.28
CA ALA A 13 -8.05 -38.59 65.26
C ALA A 13 -8.80 -37.31 64.89
N ALA A 14 -9.14 -36.46 65.87
CA ALA A 14 -9.78 -35.16 65.64
C ALA A 14 -8.89 -34.20 64.85
N LEU A 15 -7.61 -34.08 65.23
CA LEU A 15 -6.61 -33.29 64.51
C LEU A 15 -6.41 -33.78 63.07
N ARG A 16 -6.34 -35.11 62.87
CA ARG A 16 -6.21 -35.71 61.54
C ARG A 16 -7.45 -35.45 60.68
N LYS A 17 -8.65 -35.51 61.26
CA LYS A 17 -9.93 -35.19 60.60
C LYS A 17 -10.00 -33.69 60.25
N GLN A 18 -9.58 -32.81 61.14
CA GLN A 18 -9.53 -31.36 60.90
C GLN A 18 -8.52 -30.99 59.79
N ARG A 19 -7.33 -31.60 59.80
CA ARG A 19 -6.31 -31.45 58.74
C ARG A 19 -6.75 -32.01 57.39
N SER A 20 -7.52 -33.11 57.40
CA SER A 20 -8.12 -33.64 56.16
C SER A 20 -9.19 -32.69 55.60
N LYS A 21 -10.05 -32.12 56.45
CA LYS A 21 -11.06 -31.13 56.05
C LYS A 21 -10.45 -29.85 55.49
N SER A 22 -9.38 -29.34 56.11
CA SER A 22 -8.69 -28.14 55.60
C SER A 22 -8.01 -28.38 54.26
N LYS A 23 -7.39 -29.55 54.05
CA LYS A 23 -6.82 -29.96 52.75
C LYS A 23 -7.90 -30.04 51.66
N THR A 24 -9.05 -30.66 51.94
CA THR A 24 -10.15 -30.75 50.97
C THR A 24 -10.75 -29.39 50.65
N LYS A 25 -10.91 -28.51 51.65
CA LYS A 25 -11.37 -27.12 51.45
C LYS A 25 -10.40 -26.31 50.59
N HIS A 26 -9.09 -26.44 50.83
CA HIS A 26 -8.06 -25.78 50.04
C HIS A 26 -8.06 -26.28 48.58
N ARG A 27 -8.15 -27.59 48.37
CA ARG A 27 -8.27 -28.19 47.02
C ARG A 27 -9.50 -27.69 46.26
N ARG A 28 -10.66 -27.62 46.93
CA ARG A 28 -11.91 -27.11 46.34
C ARG A 28 -11.81 -25.63 45.99
N ASN A 29 -11.20 -24.82 46.84
CA ASN A 29 -10.97 -23.41 46.56
C ASN A 29 -9.99 -23.22 45.39
N GLY A 30 -8.89 -24.00 45.35
CA GLY A 30 -7.95 -23.99 44.22
C GLY A 30 -8.59 -24.39 42.88
N MET A 31 -9.50 -25.36 42.90
CA MET A 31 -10.26 -25.74 41.70
C MET A 31 -11.19 -24.61 41.23
N LYS A 32 -11.86 -23.91 42.17
CA LYS A 32 -12.73 -22.77 41.86
C LYS A 32 -11.93 -21.61 41.26
N THR A 33 -10.81 -21.24 41.87
CA THR A 33 -9.95 -20.16 41.36
C THR A 33 -9.41 -20.48 39.96
N MET A 34 -9.06 -21.75 39.71
CA MET A 34 -8.61 -22.20 38.39
C MET A 34 -9.74 -22.17 37.34
N GLN A 35 -10.96 -22.51 37.74
CA GLN A 35 -12.12 -22.42 36.87
C GLN A 35 -12.48 -20.96 36.51
N GLU A 36 -12.37 -20.05 37.49
CA GLU A 36 -12.56 -18.61 37.28
C GLU A 36 -11.47 -18.03 36.36
N SER A 37 -10.20 -18.40 36.57
CA SER A 37 -9.11 -17.95 35.70
C SER A 37 -9.26 -18.47 34.28
N PHE A 38 -9.70 -19.72 34.10
CA PHE A 38 -9.97 -20.28 32.77
C PHE A 38 -11.12 -19.57 32.05
N LYS A 39 -12.20 -19.23 32.77
CA LYS A 39 -13.29 -18.42 32.20
C LYS A 39 -12.80 -17.05 31.76
N ARG A 40 -11.96 -16.40 32.57
CA ARG A 40 -11.39 -15.09 32.22
C ARG A 40 -10.50 -15.18 30.99
N LEU A 41 -9.61 -16.17 30.95
CA LEU A 41 -8.73 -16.43 29.80
C LEU A 41 -9.53 -16.65 28.51
N LYS A 42 -10.65 -17.39 28.59
CA LYS A 42 -11.50 -17.63 27.44
C LYS A 42 -12.13 -16.33 26.90
N MET A 43 -12.62 -15.47 27.79
CA MET A 43 -13.18 -14.16 27.39
C MET A 43 -12.10 -13.26 26.77
N GLU A 44 -10.93 -13.16 27.41
CA GLU A 44 -9.79 -12.39 26.88
C GLU A 44 -9.38 -12.91 25.48
N MET A 45 -9.42 -14.23 25.27
CA MET A 45 -9.08 -14.83 23.98
C MET A 45 -10.13 -14.56 22.89
N GLU A 46 -11.42 -14.52 23.24
CA GLU A 46 -12.49 -14.11 22.33
C GLU A 46 -12.36 -12.62 21.96
N GLU A 47 -12.07 -11.75 22.92
CA GLU A 47 -11.82 -10.32 22.70
C GLU A 47 -10.61 -10.10 21.77
N ILE A 48 -9.47 -10.73 22.06
CA ILE A 48 -8.27 -10.66 21.20
C ILE A 48 -8.59 -11.17 19.79
N SER A 49 -9.40 -12.22 19.66
CA SER A 49 -9.78 -12.75 18.35
C SER A 49 -10.58 -11.71 17.53
N GLU A 50 -11.51 -11.00 18.16
CA GLU A 50 -12.27 -9.92 17.50
C GLU A 50 -11.38 -8.72 17.16
N GLU A 51 -10.50 -8.30 18.07
CA GLU A 51 -9.52 -7.24 17.80
C GLU A 51 -8.63 -7.59 16.61
N GLN A 52 -8.13 -8.84 16.53
CA GLN A 52 -7.30 -9.30 15.42
C GLN A 52 -8.06 -9.29 14.08
N LYS A 53 -9.35 -9.60 14.07
CA LYS A 53 -10.18 -9.46 12.85
C LYS A 53 -10.28 -8.00 12.42
N ASN A 54 -10.55 -7.09 13.35
CA ASN A 54 -10.64 -5.66 13.07
C ASN A 54 -9.31 -5.09 12.56
N ILE A 55 -8.18 -5.52 13.15
CA ILE A 55 -6.84 -5.14 12.69
C ILE A 55 -6.60 -5.61 11.25
N ARG A 56 -6.91 -6.87 10.92
CA ARG A 56 -6.74 -7.41 9.56
C ARG A 56 -7.58 -6.65 8.54
N GLU A 57 -8.82 -6.35 8.90
CA GLU A 57 -9.72 -5.59 8.04
C GLU A 57 -9.23 -4.15 7.85
N GLY A 58 -8.76 -3.50 8.91
CA GLY A 58 -8.12 -2.18 8.83
C GLY A 58 -6.88 -2.19 7.93
N GLN A 59 -6.03 -3.22 8.04
CA GLN A 59 -4.86 -3.40 7.19
C GLN A 59 -5.24 -3.59 5.71
N ARG A 60 -6.30 -4.36 5.42
CA ARG A 60 -6.82 -4.53 4.06
C ARG A 60 -7.28 -3.19 3.46
N GLN A 61 -8.06 -2.42 4.21
CA GLN A 61 -8.54 -1.12 3.75
C GLN A 61 -7.41 -0.12 3.52
N VAL A 62 -6.40 -0.10 4.41
CA VAL A 62 -5.22 0.75 4.23
C VAL A 62 -4.47 0.35 2.97
N LYS A 63 -4.26 -0.95 2.75
CA LYS A 63 -3.59 -1.46 1.55
C LYS A 63 -4.32 -1.05 0.26
N GLU A 64 -5.64 -1.23 0.21
CA GLU A 64 -6.46 -0.85 -0.96
C GLU A 64 -6.37 0.65 -1.25
N LYS A 65 -6.40 1.50 -0.21
CA LYS A 65 -6.22 2.94 -0.37
C LYS A 65 -4.83 3.30 -0.88
N PHE A 66 -3.79 2.63 -0.38
CA PHE A 66 -2.42 2.85 -0.86
C PHE A 66 -2.25 2.44 -2.33
N GLU A 67 -2.81 1.31 -2.75
CA GLU A 67 -2.79 0.87 -4.15
C GLU A 67 -3.51 1.86 -5.08
N ALA A 68 -4.65 2.41 -4.63
CA ALA A 68 -5.36 3.46 -5.38
C ALA A 68 -4.51 4.74 -5.52
N ILE A 69 -3.91 5.21 -4.42
CA ILE A 69 -3.01 6.38 -4.42
C ILE A 69 -1.80 6.16 -5.34
N GLU A 70 -1.22 4.97 -5.31
CA GLU A 70 -0.08 4.63 -6.18
C GLU A 70 -0.47 4.67 -7.66
N SER A 71 -1.64 4.15 -8.01
CA SER A 71 -2.19 4.22 -9.37
C SER A 71 -2.39 5.67 -9.82
N GLU A 72 -3.03 6.50 -8.99
CA GLU A 72 -3.24 7.93 -9.27
C GLU A 72 -1.90 8.68 -9.43
N CYS A 73 -0.90 8.34 -8.60
CA CYS A 73 0.43 8.95 -8.68
C CYS A 73 1.12 8.63 -10.01
N GLU A 74 1.07 7.39 -10.47
CA GLU A 74 1.66 7.01 -11.76
C GLU A 74 0.93 7.63 -12.96
N GLU A 75 -0.40 7.81 -12.87
CA GLU A 75 -1.16 8.57 -13.86
C GLU A 75 -0.76 10.05 -13.88
N LEU A 76 -0.75 10.71 -12.73
CA LEU A 76 -0.34 12.11 -12.60
C LEU A 76 1.08 12.34 -13.12
N LYS A 77 2.00 11.40 -12.87
CA LYS A 77 3.36 11.43 -13.39
C LYS A 77 3.40 11.30 -14.92
N ARG A 78 2.53 10.48 -15.50
CA ARG A 78 2.38 10.36 -16.96
C ARG A 78 1.86 11.66 -17.57
N GLU A 79 0.81 12.23 -17.01
CA GLU A 79 0.24 13.50 -17.47
C GLU A 79 1.24 14.65 -17.35
N THR A 80 1.94 14.74 -16.23
CA THR A 80 2.96 15.77 -16.01
C THR A 80 4.08 15.69 -17.06
N ARG A 81 4.54 14.48 -17.42
CA ARG A 81 5.53 14.30 -18.49
C ARG A 81 5.01 14.80 -19.84
N LEU A 82 3.75 14.53 -20.16
CA LEU A 82 3.13 15.01 -21.40
C LEU A 82 3.03 16.54 -21.42
N ILE A 83 2.62 17.15 -20.31
CA ILE A 83 2.55 18.61 -20.17
C ILE A 83 3.92 19.25 -20.31
N ILE A 84 4.96 18.71 -19.67
CA ILE A 84 6.34 19.19 -19.81
C ILE A 84 6.79 19.14 -21.27
N GLN A 85 6.55 18.01 -21.94
CA GLN A 85 6.94 17.82 -23.33
C GLN A 85 6.20 18.80 -24.27
N GLN A 86 4.88 18.95 -24.08
CA GLN A 86 4.08 19.92 -24.84
C GLN A 86 4.54 21.36 -24.56
N SER A 87 4.82 21.70 -23.31
CA SER A 87 5.29 23.03 -22.90
C SER A 87 6.64 23.37 -23.56
N ALA A 88 7.60 22.45 -23.52
CA ALA A 88 8.90 22.63 -24.17
C ALA A 88 8.75 22.84 -25.69
N ARG A 89 7.88 22.08 -26.35
CA ARG A 89 7.58 22.25 -27.78
C ARG A 89 6.97 23.62 -28.08
N THR A 90 6.03 24.06 -27.26
CA THR A 90 5.40 25.39 -27.40
C THR A 90 6.43 26.49 -27.21
N GLN A 91 7.32 26.38 -26.22
CA GLN A 91 8.41 27.34 -26.02
C GLN A 91 9.34 27.42 -27.23
N VAL A 92 9.72 26.28 -27.83
CA VAL A 92 10.52 26.25 -29.06
C VAL A 92 9.80 26.96 -30.21
N LYS A 93 8.51 26.70 -30.40
CA LYS A 93 7.71 27.38 -31.44
C LYS A 93 7.67 28.89 -31.24
N LEU A 94 7.40 29.35 -30.02
CA LEU A 94 7.37 30.76 -29.68
C LEU A 94 8.74 31.43 -29.89
N ALA A 95 9.83 30.77 -29.48
CA ALA A 95 11.19 31.27 -29.68
C ALA A 95 11.52 31.42 -31.18
N LEU A 96 11.11 30.46 -32.02
CA LEU A 96 11.26 30.55 -33.47
C LEU A 96 10.44 31.69 -34.06
N MET A 97 9.17 31.84 -33.64
CA MET A 97 8.31 32.95 -34.07
C MET A 97 8.94 34.31 -33.73
N PHE A 98 9.49 34.45 -32.51
CA PHE A 98 10.17 35.68 -32.11
C PHE A 98 11.42 35.97 -32.94
N ARG A 99 12.23 34.94 -33.24
CA ARG A 99 13.41 35.07 -34.11
C ARG A 99 13.04 35.48 -35.53
N ILE A 100 11.94 34.97 -36.08
CA ILE A 100 11.43 35.39 -37.40
C ILE A 100 11.05 36.88 -37.38
N LEU A 101 10.33 37.33 -36.36
CA LEU A 101 9.94 38.74 -36.24
C LEU A 101 11.17 39.64 -36.14
N LYS A 102 12.18 39.24 -35.36
CA LYS A 102 13.45 39.98 -35.26
C LYS A 102 14.23 40.04 -36.56
N ALA A 103 14.31 38.93 -37.30
CA ALA A 103 14.98 38.91 -38.61
C ALA A 103 14.25 39.80 -39.63
N ARG A 104 12.92 39.83 -39.62
CA ARG A 104 12.13 40.72 -40.47
C ARG A 104 12.31 42.19 -40.10
N GLU A 105 12.35 42.50 -38.82
CA GLU A 105 12.63 43.85 -38.30
C GLU A 105 14.02 44.35 -38.75
N ALA A 106 15.01 43.45 -38.78
CA ALA A 106 16.37 43.74 -39.25
C ALA A 106 16.53 43.77 -40.79
N GLY A 107 15.50 43.40 -41.57
CA GLY A 107 15.58 43.27 -43.03
C GLY A 107 16.26 41.99 -43.53
N ASP A 108 16.58 41.05 -42.63
CA ASP A 108 17.26 39.79 -42.95
C ASP A 108 16.27 38.70 -43.40
N PHE A 109 15.77 38.83 -44.62
CA PHE A 109 14.75 37.91 -45.16
C PHE A 109 15.25 36.47 -45.31
N ASN A 110 16.54 36.25 -45.59
CA ASN A 110 17.12 34.90 -45.67
C ASN A 110 17.08 34.19 -44.30
N ILE A 111 17.42 34.91 -43.22
CA ILE A 111 17.38 34.37 -41.85
C ILE A 111 15.92 34.12 -41.43
N ALA A 112 15.01 35.04 -41.78
CA ALA A 112 13.58 34.86 -41.52
C ALA A 112 13.00 33.63 -42.26
N ALA A 113 13.40 33.41 -43.52
CA ALA A 113 12.98 32.25 -44.31
C ALA A 113 13.50 30.93 -43.69
N HIS A 114 14.77 30.89 -43.30
CA HIS A 114 15.37 29.73 -42.63
C HIS A 114 14.64 29.36 -41.33
N PHE A 115 14.35 30.31 -40.45
CA PHE A 115 13.58 30.01 -39.23
C PHE A 115 12.13 29.63 -39.52
N THR A 116 11.54 30.16 -40.59
CA THR A 116 10.18 29.77 -41.03
C THR A 116 10.16 28.31 -41.48
N GLU A 117 11.19 27.85 -42.19
CA GLU A 117 11.33 26.43 -42.59
C GLU A 117 11.46 25.52 -41.36
N ILE A 118 12.33 25.87 -40.40
CA ILE A 118 12.48 25.12 -39.15
C ILE A 118 11.15 25.06 -38.38
N LEU A 119 10.40 26.17 -38.31
CA LEU A 119 9.10 26.20 -37.64
C LEU A 119 8.07 25.27 -38.30
N ARG A 120 8.11 25.13 -39.64
CA ARG A 120 7.26 24.17 -40.38
C ARG A 120 7.62 22.73 -40.00
N LEU A 121 8.90 22.38 -39.96
CA LEU A 121 9.36 21.04 -39.57
C LEU A 121 8.92 20.67 -38.14
N VAL A 122 9.13 21.58 -37.18
CA VAL A 122 8.71 21.39 -35.77
C VAL A 122 7.19 21.24 -35.62
N SER A 123 6.43 21.87 -36.53
CA SER A 123 4.96 21.79 -36.52
C SER A 123 4.43 20.52 -37.18
N GLN A 124 5.13 19.96 -38.16
CA GLN A 124 4.73 18.73 -38.85
C GLN A 124 4.91 17.47 -38.01
N CYS A 125 5.91 17.43 -37.11
CA CYS A 125 6.07 16.34 -36.15
C CYS A 125 4.83 16.12 -35.28
N TRP A 126 3.97 17.13 -35.11
CA TRP A 126 2.70 17.00 -34.40
C TRP A 126 1.74 16.03 -35.09
N PHE A 127 1.59 16.11 -36.41
CA PHE A 127 0.66 15.26 -37.15
C PHE A 127 1.08 13.80 -37.13
N VAL A 128 2.39 13.54 -37.28
CA VAL A 128 2.95 12.19 -37.22
C VAL A 128 2.74 11.61 -35.82
N LEU A 129 3.09 12.34 -34.76
CA LEU A 129 2.92 11.86 -33.38
C LEU A 129 1.45 11.73 -32.96
N ALA A 130 0.57 12.63 -33.41
CA ALA A 130 -0.87 12.52 -33.16
C ALA A 130 -1.48 11.32 -33.91
N PHE A 131 -1.02 11.05 -35.14
CA PHE A 131 -1.42 9.88 -35.90
C PHE A 131 -0.92 8.58 -35.26
N PHE A 132 0.34 8.52 -34.82
CA PHE A 132 0.88 7.36 -34.09
C PHE A 132 0.22 7.17 -32.72
N SER A 133 -0.10 8.25 -32.00
CA SER A 133 -0.84 8.16 -30.73
C SER A 133 -2.28 7.69 -30.95
N TRP A 134 -2.95 8.19 -31.99
CA TRP A 134 -4.29 7.74 -32.37
C TRP A 134 -4.28 6.27 -32.81
N LEU A 135 -3.29 5.85 -33.59
CA LEU A 135 -3.10 4.46 -34.02
C LEU A 135 -2.81 3.52 -32.83
N LEU A 136 -1.97 3.94 -31.87
CA LEU A 136 -1.69 3.15 -30.66
C LEU A 136 -2.92 3.00 -29.76
N ILE A 137 -3.79 4.01 -29.70
CA ILE A 137 -5.05 3.91 -28.95
C ILE A 137 -6.04 3.03 -29.71
N TYR A 138 -6.20 3.20 -31.02
CA TYR A 138 -7.20 2.48 -31.83
C TYR A 138 -6.83 1.03 -32.15
N VAL A 139 -5.54 0.69 -32.17
CA VAL A 139 -5.03 -0.68 -32.41
C VAL A 139 -4.66 -1.38 -31.09
N GLY A 140 -4.51 -0.64 -29.99
CA GLY A 140 -4.06 -1.17 -28.70
C GLY A 140 -5.13 -1.82 -27.81
N ASP A 141 -6.42 -1.63 -28.10
CA ASP A 141 -7.51 -2.15 -27.26
C ASP A 141 -7.75 -3.68 -27.40
N ASP A 142 -7.09 -4.36 -28.34
CA ASP A 142 -7.28 -5.80 -28.60
C ASP A 142 -6.27 -6.74 -27.88
N TRP A 143 -5.32 -6.19 -27.11
CA TRP A 143 -4.31 -7.00 -26.40
C TRP A 143 -4.29 -6.73 -24.90
N LYS A 144 -5.35 -7.16 -24.22
CA LYS A 144 -5.39 -7.29 -22.75
C LYS A 144 -5.04 -8.73 -22.34
N HIS A 145 -3.76 -9.10 -22.48
CA HIS A 145 -3.18 -10.27 -21.82
C HIS A 145 -1.87 -9.90 -21.10
N PRO A 146 -1.61 -10.44 -19.89
CA PRO A 146 -0.48 -10.04 -19.05
C PRO A 146 0.79 -10.76 -19.49
N GLY A 147 1.65 -10.09 -20.25
CA GLY A 147 2.89 -10.73 -20.71
C GLY A 147 3.95 -9.84 -21.37
N ILE A 148 3.90 -8.52 -21.23
CA ILE A 148 4.87 -7.63 -21.88
C ILE A 148 5.56 -6.75 -20.85
N HIS A 149 6.39 -7.37 -20.02
CA HIS A 149 7.43 -6.68 -19.25
C HIS A 149 8.82 -6.80 -19.93
N ALA A 150 8.89 -7.31 -21.15
CA ALA A 150 10.16 -7.68 -21.80
C ALA A 150 10.61 -6.82 -22.98
N ILE A 151 9.82 -5.85 -23.47
CA ILE A 151 10.15 -5.17 -24.75
C ILE A 151 10.64 -3.72 -24.59
N THR A 152 10.55 -3.10 -23.41
CA THR A 152 11.04 -1.73 -23.19
C THR A 152 12.51 -1.61 -22.76
N GLN A 153 13.29 -2.70 -22.78
CA GLN A 153 14.74 -2.65 -22.48
C GLN A 153 15.66 -2.62 -23.72
N LEU A 154 15.15 -2.57 -24.95
CA LEU A 154 15.97 -2.58 -26.17
C LEU A 154 15.95 -1.26 -26.95
N THR A 155 16.03 -0.13 -26.26
CA THR A 155 16.32 1.18 -26.90
C THR A 155 17.31 2.00 -26.08
N VAL A 156 18.29 1.31 -25.48
CA VAL A 156 19.55 1.91 -25.01
C VAL A 156 20.68 1.03 -25.54
N TYR A 157 21.01 1.21 -26.81
CA TYR A 157 22.35 1.09 -27.40
C TYR A 157 22.39 1.96 -28.66
#